data_AF-A0A519ZYZ3-F1
#
_entry.id   AF-A0A519ZYZ3-F1
#
_cell.length_a   1.000
_cell.length_b   1.000
_cell.length_c   1.000
_cell.angle_alpha   90.00
_cell.angle_beta   90.00
_cell.angle_gamma   90.00
#
_symmetry.space_group_name_H-M   'P 1'
#
loop_
_entity.id
_entity.type
_entity.pdbx_description
1 polymer ?
#
loop_
_entity_poly.entity_id
_entity_poly.type
_entity_poly.pdbx_seq_one_letter_code
_entity_poly.pdbx_strand_id
1 'polypeptide(L)'
;MSAIKRFLGQAAIYGVTTVVSRMFNFILTPFFTTVFQPGVYSIFTKMYASASLVNAILAFGMESTFFRYLNKHEDKKQEVYNNSFLCITFLSSIFLITGLIFARPLALHFATEPGQVADYVKYVQYFIWLLFIDAICVIPFAKIRADERPMRYSMIKFLNIGTFIALNLTFLWLIPALVKSGGSLGNWCATWYHGNWVGYVFISNLTASVLTLVLLLPEFLKLQLKFDKVLFAKMVSYSWPILVANLSFVINENLDK
;
A
#
# COMPACT_ATOMS: atom_id res chain seq x y z
N MET A 1 -34.61 5.93 -3.87
CA MET A 1 -34.18 4.68 -3.19
C MET A 1 -34.02 4.97 -1.71
N SER A 2 -34.51 4.11 -0.81
CA SER A 2 -34.33 4.30 0.64
C SER A 2 -32.84 4.39 1.01
N ALA A 3 -32.49 5.28 1.95
CA ALA A 3 -31.12 5.44 2.46
C ALA A 3 -30.50 4.10 2.90
N ILE A 4 -31.33 3.19 3.42
CA ILE A 4 -30.94 1.83 3.81
C ILE A 4 -30.48 1.01 2.59
N LYS A 5 -31.19 1.09 1.46
CA LYS A 5 -30.81 0.38 0.22
C LYS A 5 -29.51 0.93 -0.36
N ARG A 6 -29.28 2.25 -0.27
CA ARG A 6 -28.03 2.89 -0.71
C ARG A 6 -26.85 2.46 0.17
N PHE A 7 -27.03 2.48 1.49
CA PHE A 7 -26.03 2.06 2.46
C PHE A 7 -25.66 0.58 2.29
N LEU A 8 -26.64 -0.31 2.19
CA LEU A 8 -26.42 -1.74 1.96
C LEU A 8 -25.69 -2.00 0.63
N GLY A 9 -26.05 -1.28 -0.44
CA GLY A 9 -25.36 -1.38 -1.73
C GLY A 9 -23.89 -0.95 -1.64
N GLN A 10 -23.61 0.16 -0.96
CA GLN A 10 -22.24 0.63 -0.74
C GLN A 10 -21.44 -0.34 0.13
N ALA A 11 -22.00 -0.77 1.25
CA ALA A 11 -21.37 -1.73 2.16
C ALA A 11 -21.05 -3.06 1.46
N ALA A 12 -21.97 -3.56 0.62
CA ALA A 12 -21.74 -4.76 -0.17
C ALA A 12 -20.57 -4.57 -1.14
N ILE A 13 -20.51 -3.47 -1.88
CA ILE A 13 -19.42 -3.19 -2.82
C ILE A 13 -18.07 -3.11 -2.10
N TYR A 14 -17.98 -2.36 -0.99
CA TYR A 14 -16.75 -2.24 -0.21
C TYR A 14 -16.33 -3.58 0.44
N GLY A 15 -17.30 -4.32 0.98
CA GLY A 15 -17.10 -5.63 1.57
C GLY A 15 -16.60 -6.65 0.55
N VAL A 16 -17.27 -6.76 -0.60
CA VAL A 16 -16.87 -7.64 -1.71
C VAL A 16 -15.46 -7.28 -2.18
N THR A 17 -15.15 -5.99 -2.34
CA THR A 17 -13.81 -5.55 -2.72
C THR A 17 -12.77 -6.07 -1.73
N THR A 18 -13.03 -5.96 -0.43
CA THR A 18 -12.12 -6.41 0.62
C THR A 18 -11.96 -7.93 0.62
N VAL A 19 -13.06 -8.68 0.51
CA VAL A 19 -13.06 -10.14 0.47
C VAL A 19 -12.28 -10.65 -0.73
N VAL A 20 -12.60 -10.14 -1.92
CA VAL A 20 -11.91 -10.56 -3.16
C VAL A 20 -10.42 -10.22 -3.10
N SER A 21 -10.06 -9.06 -2.53
CA SER A 21 -8.66 -8.69 -2.30
C SER A 21 -7.91 -9.72 -1.45
N ARG A 22 -8.56 -10.23 -0.40
CA ARG A 22 -7.98 -11.27 0.47
C ARG A 22 -7.91 -12.62 -0.22
N MET A 23 -8.92 -12.99 -1.00
CA MET A 23 -8.93 -14.25 -1.77
C MET A 23 -7.78 -14.30 -2.78
N PHE A 24 -7.50 -13.19 -3.47
CA PHE A 24 -6.36 -13.14 -4.39
C PHE A 24 -5.01 -13.32 -3.68
N ASN A 25 -4.82 -12.72 -2.51
CA ASN A 25 -3.62 -12.95 -1.70
C ASN A 25 -3.50 -14.43 -1.29
N PHE A 26 -4.61 -15.06 -0.89
CA PHE A 26 -4.63 -16.49 -0.56
C PHE A 26 -4.20 -17.38 -1.74
N ILE A 27 -4.61 -17.06 -2.96
CA ILE A 27 -4.23 -17.80 -4.19
C ILE A 27 -2.77 -17.54 -4.58
N LEU A 28 -2.24 -16.34 -4.34
CA LEU A 28 -0.85 -16.01 -4.64
C LEU A 28 0.14 -16.70 -3.70
N THR A 29 -0.24 -16.97 -2.45
CA THR A 29 0.62 -17.65 -1.47
C THR A 29 1.20 -18.98 -1.99
N PRO A 30 0.42 -19.98 -2.45
CA PRO A 30 0.96 -21.23 -2.99
C PRO A 30 1.79 -21.02 -4.27
N PHE A 31 1.49 -19.98 -5.06
CA PHE A 31 2.30 -19.62 -6.22
C PHE A 31 3.70 -19.11 -5.79
N PHE A 32 3.77 -18.27 -4.76
CA PHE A 32 5.05 -17.79 -4.26
C PHE A 32 5.86 -18.87 -3.55
N THR A 33 5.23 -19.76 -2.79
CA THR A 33 5.95 -20.85 -2.09
C THR A 33 6.48 -21.95 -3.01
N THR A 34 5.91 -22.09 -4.21
CA THR A 34 6.41 -23.02 -5.24
C THR A 34 7.54 -22.42 -6.07
N VAL A 35 7.53 -21.10 -6.28
CA VAL A 35 8.55 -20.38 -7.08
C VAL A 35 9.78 -20.00 -6.25
N PHE A 36 9.59 -19.58 -4.99
CA PHE A 36 10.67 -19.11 -4.13
C PHE A 36 11.13 -20.15 -3.13
N GLN A 37 12.44 -20.17 -2.85
CA GLN A 37 12.99 -20.98 -1.76
C GLN A 37 12.46 -20.53 -0.39
N PRO A 38 12.27 -21.45 0.57
CA PRO A 38 11.68 -21.12 1.88
C PRO A 38 12.37 -19.97 2.62
N GLY A 39 13.70 -19.89 2.59
CA GLY A 39 14.46 -18.81 3.25
C GLY A 39 14.15 -17.43 2.66
N VAL A 40 13.99 -17.36 1.35
CA VAL A 40 13.69 -16.13 0.62
C VAL A 40 12.23 -15.70 0.84
N TYR A 41 11.30 -16.66 0.79
CA TYR A 41 9.88 -16.42 1.08
C TYR A 41 9.63 -15.98 2.53
N SER A 42 10.44 -16.47 3.48
CA SER A 42 10.40 -16.03 4.88
C SER A 42 10.71 -14.53 5.02
N ILE A 43 11.70 -14.03 4.28
CA ILE A 43 12.07 -12.61 4.31
C ILE A 43 10.95 -11.74 3.71
N PHE A 44 10.37 -12.17 2.60
CA PHE A 44 9.18 -11.54 2.03
C PHE A 44 8.06 -11.41 3.07
N THR A 45 7.73 -12.52 3.75
CA THR A 45 6.68 -12.54 4.77
C THR A 45 6.99 -11.60 5.95
N LYS A 46 8.23 -11.60 6.44
CA LYS A 46 8.67 -10.68 7.52
C LYS A 46 8.57 -9.21 7.12
N MET A 47 8.97 -8.87 5.89
CA MET A 47 8.85 -7.50 5.39
C MET A 47 7.38 -7.07 5.33
N TYR A 48 6.48 -7.89 4.77
CA TYR A 48 5.06 -7.55 4.67
C TYR A 48 4.33 -7.52 6.03
N ALA A 49 4.72 -8.36 6.98
CA ALA A 49 4.24 -8.23 8.36
C ALA A 49 4.65 -6.88 8.96
N SER A 50 5.91 -6.49 8.79
CA SER A 50 6.43 -5.18 9.24
C SER A 50 5.70 -4.01 8.54
N ALA A 51 5.33 -4.15 7.27
CA ALA A 51 4.54 -3.13 6.56
C ALA A 51 3.19 -2.84 7.21
N SER A 52 2.48 -3.85 7.73
CA SER A 52 1.19 -3.61 8.38
C SER A 52 1.32 -2.68 9.59
N LEU A 53 2.38 -2.87 10.38
CA LEU A 53 2.70 -2.02 11.53
C LEU A 53 3.11 -0.62 11.09
N VAL A 54 4.00 -0.52 10.10
CA VAL A 54 4.44 0.78 9.57
C VAL A 54 3.26 1.54 8.95
N ASN A 55 2.41 0.89 8.16
CA ASN A 55 1.22 1.51 7.58
C ASN A 55 0.23 1.99 8.65
N ALA A 56 0.07 1.26 9.76
CA ALA A 56 -0.76 1.73 10.87
C ALA A 56 -0.20 3.02 11.50
N ILE A 57 1.13 3.13 11.62
CA ILE A 57 1.80 4.36 12.08
C ILE A 57 1.63 5.49 11.06
N LEU A 58 1.92 5.23 9.78
CA LEU A 58 1.85 6.22 8.69
C LEU A 58 0.44 6.76 8.47
N ALA A 59 -0.57 5.90 8.59
CA ALA A 59 -1.97 6.31 8.52
C ALA A 59 -2.36 7.19 9.71
N PHE A 60 -1.66 7.08 10.84
CA PHE A 60 -1.83 7.87 12.05
C PHE A 60 -3.28 7.98 12.54
N GLY A 61 -4.11 6.96 12.28
CA GLY A 61 -5.56 7.02 12.56
C GLY A 61 -6.31 8.15 11.83
N MET A 62 -5.67 8.86 10.89
CA MET A 62 -6.21 10.06 10.25
C MET A 62 -7.40 9.76 9.36
N GLU A 63 -7.54 8.52 8.86
CA GLU A 63 -8.75 8.09 8.16
C GLU A 63 -10.01 8.25 9.02
N SER A 64 -9.99 7.69 10.23
CA SER A 64 -11.12 7.77 11.18
C SER A 64 -11.35 9.20 11.65
N THR A 65 -10.27 9.94 11.92
CA THR A 65 -10.32 11.36 12.28
C THR A 65 -10.92 12.20 11.16
N PHE A 66 -10.54 11.94 9.91
CA PHE A 66 -11.10 12.62 8.74
C PHE A 66 -12.62 12.47 8.68
N PHE A 67 -13.16 11.25 8.79
CA PHE A 67 -14.62 11.05 8.79
C PHE A 67 -15.33 11.74 9.96
N ARG A 68 -14.76 11.68 11.17
CA ARG A 68 -15.34 12.34 12.34
C ARG A 68 -15.42 13.86 12.15
N TYR A 69 -14.34 14.48 11.70
CA TYR A 69 -14.27 15.93 11.56
C TYR A 69 -15.01 16.44 10.32
N LEU A 70 -15.12 15.62 9.26
CA LEU A 70 -15.91 15.95 8.08
C LEU A 70 -17.41 16.08 8.40
N ASN A 71 -17.92 15.22 9.28
CA ASN A 71 -19.32 15.27 9.74
C ASN A 71 -19.54 16.37 10.81
N LYS A 72 -18.51 16.70 11.60
CA LYS A 72 -18.60 17.71 12.67
C LYS A 72 -18.50 19.14 12.16
N HIS A 73 -17.78 19.36 11.05
CA HIS A 73 -17.54 20.67 10.46
C HIS A 73 -17.99 20.68 9.01
N GLU A 74 -19.30 20.77 8.78
CA GLU A 74 -19.85 20.82 7.42
C GLU A 74 -19.42 22.07 6.63
N ASP A 75 -19.11 23.14 7.35
CA ASP A 75 -18.63 24.43 6.85
C ASP A 75 -17.14 24.42 6.45
N LYS A 76 -16.35 23.46 6.96
CA LYS A 76 -14.89 23.39 6.76
C LYS A 76 -14.39 22.06 6.17
N LYS A 77 -15.21 21.40 5.36
CA LYS A 77 -14.87 20.08 4.76
C LYS A 77 -13.56 20.10 3.98
N GLN A 78 -13.25 21.20 3.31
CA GLN A 78 -12.02 21.34 2.53
C GLN A 78 -10.79 21.46 3.44
N GLU A 79 -10.86 22.24 4.52
CA GLU A 79 -9.79 22.38 5.50
C GLU A 79 -9.53 21.05 6.23
N VAL A 80 -10.57 20.29 6.55
CA VAL A 80 -10.45 18.93 7.11
C VAL A 80 -9.68 18.02 6.16
N TYR A 81 -9.99 18.07 4.85
CA TYR A 81 -9.30 17.28 3.83
C TYR A 81 -7.83 17.71 3.70
N ASN A 82 -7.56 19.01 3.58
CA ASN A 82 -6.19 19.53 3.43
C ASN A 82 -5.34 19.23 4.66
N ASN A 83 -5.86 19.47 5.88
CA ASN A 83 -5.16 19.18 7.13
C ASN A 83 -4.86 17.69 7.27
N SER A 84 -5.82 16.82 6.90
CA SER A 84 -5.61 15.37 6.94
C SER A 84 -4.53 14.92 6.00
N PHE A 85 -4.59 15.42 4.76
CA PHE A 85 -3.63 15.11 3.72
C PHE A 85 -2.22 15.59 4.07
N LEU A 86 -2.08 16.81 4.57
CA LEU A 86 -0.81 17.38 4.99
C LEU A 86 -0.20 16.61 6.17
N CYS A 87 -1.01 16.16 7.13
CA CYS A 87 -0.54 15.34 8.25
C CYS A 87 0.11 14.04 7.76
N ILE A 88 -0.61 13.28 6.92
CA ILE A 88 -0.09 12.02 6.38
C ILE A 88 1.12 12.28 5.48
N THR A 89 1.06 13.29 4.63
CA THR A 89 2.17 13.62 3.73
C THR A 89 3.42 13.97 4.52
N PHE A 90 3.29 14.76 5.59
CA PHE A 90 4.40 15.11 6.47
C PHE A 90 5.00 13.88 7.15
N LEU A 91 4.18 13.04 7.77
CA LEU A 91 4.64 11.84 8.46
C LEU A 91 5.30 10.83 7.49
N SER A 92 4.66 10.63 6.33
CA SER A 92 5.16 9.74 5.28
C SER A 92 6.45 10.27 4.67
N SER A 93 6.60 11.59 4.51
CA SER A 93 7.84 12.20 4.00
C SER A 93 8.99 12.04 4.99
N ILE A 94 8.75 12.20 6.29
CA ILE A 94 9.75 11.92 7.33
C ILE A 94 10.17 10.45 7.27
N PHE A 95 9.20 9.54 7.19
CA PHE A 95 9.48 8.11 7.04
C PHE A 95 10.25 7.79 5.76
N LEU A 96 9.93 8.40 4.63
CA LEU A 96 10.65 8.21 3.37
C LEU A 96 12.10 8.66 3.50
N ILE A 97 12.36 9.87 3.99
CA ILE A 97 13.71 10.42 4.12
C ILE A 97 14.53 9.56 5.10
N THR A 98 14.00 9.31 6.30
CA THR A 98 14.68 8.50 7.31
C THR A 98 14.88 7.06 6.84
N GLY A 99 13.86 6.44 6.27
CA GLY A 99 13.91 5.09 5.72
C GLY A 99 14.99 4.94 4.64
N LEU A 100 15.11 5.91 3.72
CA LEU A 100 16.12 5.87 2.67
C LEU A 100 17.54 6.05 3.22
N ILE A 101 17.73 6.91 4.23
CA ILE A 101 19.02 7.07 4.92
C ILE A 101 19.42 5.77 5.63
N PHE A 102 18.47 5.11 6.29
CA PHE A 102 18.70 3.86 7.02
C PHE A 102 18.49 2.60 6.16
N ALA A 103 18.28 2.72 4.84
CA ALA A 103 17.98 1.56 4.00
C ALA A 103 19.10 0.52 3.99
N ARG A 104 20.36 0.97 4.02
CA ARG A 104 21.55 0.09 4.08
C ARG A 104 21.67 -0.67 5.40
N PRO A 105 21.64 -0.03 6.59
CA PRO A 105 21.67 -0.77 7.85
C PRO A 105 20.44 -1.67 8.04
N LEU A 106 19.26 -1.27 7.55
CA LEU A 106 18.08 -2.13 7.55
C LEU A 106 18.30 -3.37 6.67
N ALA A 107 18.83 -3.21 5.46
CA ALA A 107 19.13 -4.33 4.58
C ALA A 107 20.16 -5.31 5.18
N LEU A 108 21.14 -4.83 5.94
CA LEU A 108 22.11 -5.67 6.65
C LEU A 108 21.47 -6.51 7.75
N HIS A 109 20.38 -6.06 8.35
CA HIS A 109 19.64 -6.84 9.35
C HIS A 109 18.86 -8.01 8.71
N PHE A 110 18.43 -7.86 7.45
CA PHE A 110 17.71 -8.90 6.71
C PHE A 110 18.64 -9.81 5.89
N ALA A 111 19.79 -9.30 5.45
CA ALA A 111 20.73 -10.05 4.62
C ALA A 111 21.48 -11.09 5.46
N THR A 112 21.35 -12.37 5.09
CA THR A 112 22.06 -13.49 5.73
C THR A 112 23.44 -13.72 5.09
N GLU A 113 23.65 -13.26 3.85
CA GLU A 113 24.90 -13.43 3.10
C GLU A 113 25.43 -12.10 2.52
N PRO A 114 26.75 -11.84 2.54
CA PRO A 114 27.35 -10.60 2.04
C PRO A 114 27.08 -10.32 0.54
N GLY A 115 26.96 -11.37 -0.27
CA GLY A 115 26.72 -11.27 -1.72
C GLY A 115 25.32 -10.80 -2.09
N GLN A 116 24.34 -10.89 -1.18
CA GLN A 116 22.95 -10.52 -1.45
C GLN A 116 22.59 -9.10 -0.98
N VAL A 117 23.48 -8.45 -0.22
CA VAL A 117 23.23 -7.16 0.44
C VAL A 117 22.80 -6.08 -0.55
N ALA A 118 23.41 -6.02 -1.74
CA ALA A 118 23.08 -5.01 -2.75
C ALA A 118 21.63 -5.13 -3.25
N ASP A 119 21.09 -6.34 -3.33
CA ASP A 119 19.71 -6.57 -3.75
C ASP A 119 18.73 -6.33 -2.60
N TYR A 120 19.09 -6.71 -1.36
CA TYR A 120 18.29 -6.37 -0.18
C TYR A 120 18.15 -4.86 0.02
N VAL A 121 19.20 -4.09 -0.25
CA VAL A 121 19.11 -2.62 -0.22
C VAL A 121 18.06 -2.12 -1.21
N LYS A 122 18.05 -2.64 -2.44
CA LYS A 122 17.02 -2.28 -3.43
C LYS A 122 15.62 -2.70 -2.98
N TYR A 123 15.47 -3.89 -2.39
CA TYR A 123 14.18 -4.36 -1.88
C TYR A 123 13.64 -3.44 -0.79
N VAL A 124 14.49 -3.09 0.18
CA VAL A 124 14.15 -2.16 1.25
C VAL A 124 13.77 -0.78 0.67
N GLN A 125 14.52 -0.27 -0.31
CA GLN A 125 14.18 0.99 -0.98
C GLN A 125 12.83 0.93 -1.69
N TYR A 126 12.57 -0.11 -2.49
CA TYR A 126 11.26 -0.29 -3.15
C TYR A 126 10.13 -0.40 -2.13
N PHE A 127 10.39 -1.07 -1.01
CA PHE A 127 9.43 -1.22 0.06
C PHE A 127 9.11 0.09 0.78
N ILE A 128 10.12 0.90 1.08
CA ILE A 128 9.92 2.24 1.67
C ILE A 128 9.10 3.12 0.72
N TRP A 129 9.44 3.11 -0.58
CA TRP A 129 8.66 3.85 -1.59
C TRP A 129 7.22 3.36 -1.69
N LEU A 130 7.01 2.04 -1.64
CA LEU A 130 5.68 1.45 -1.64
C LEU A 130 4.86 1.95 -0.45
N LEU A 131 5.41 1.89 0.77
CA LEU A 131 4.71 2.32 1.98
C LEU A 131 4.42 3.82 1.98
N PHE A 132 5.35 4.63 1.47
CA PHE A 132 5.14 6.05 1.28
C PHE A 132 3.96 6.34 0.35
N ILE A 133 3.91 5.68 -0.82
CA ILE A 133 2.84 5.86 -1.80
C ILE A 133 1.49 5.39 -1.23
N ASP A 134 1.47 4.24 -0.59
CA ASP A 134 0.26 3.68 0.01
C ASP A 134 -0.31 4.60 1.09
N ALA A 135 0.56 5.14 1.96
CA ALA A 135 0.17 6.08 3.00
C ALA A 135 -0.45 7.35 2.39
N ILE A 136 0.19 7.95 1.39
CA ILE A 136 -0.34 9.14 0.69
C ILE A 136 -1.72 8.88 0.07
N CYS A 137 -2.00 7.65 -0.38
CA CYS A 137 -3.28 7.30 -0.98
C CYS A 137 -4.42 7.13 0.05
N VAL A 138 -4.13 7.00 1.35
CA VAL A 138 -5.14 6.77 2.41
C VAL A 138 -6.21 7.86 2.42
N ILE A 139 -5.80 9.14 2.44
CA ILE A 139 -6.75 10.27 2.52
C ILE A 139 -7.56 10.47 1.24
N PRO A 140 -6.99 10.41 0.02
CA PRO A 140 -7.79 10.38 -1.21
C PRO A 140 -8.81 9.23 -1.25
N PHE A 141 -8.45 8.02 -0.81
CA PHE A 141 -9.40 6.92 -0.71
C PHE A 141 -10.50 7.17 0.33
N ALA A 142 -10.16 7.78 1.47
CA ALA A 142 -11.14 8.22 2.46
C ALA A 142 -12.10 9.26 1.88
N LYS A 143 -11.60 10.21 1.08
CA LYS A 143 -12.42 11.20 0.37
C LYS A 143 -13.36 10.58 -0.66
N ILE A 144 -12.90 9.65 -1.49
CA ILE A 144 -13.78 8.94 -2.46
C ILE A 144 -14.92 8.22 -1.74
N ARG A 145 -14.65 7.65 -0.57
CA ARG A 145 -15.66 7.01 0.28
C ARG A 145 -16.63 8.04 0.89
N ALA A 146 -16.11 9.17 1.38
CA ALA A 146 -16.93 10.26 1.89
C ALA A 146 -17.83 10.89 0.81
N ASP A 147 -17.36 10.95 -0.43
CA ASP A 147 -18.11 11.40 -1.61
C ASP A 147 -19.13 10.34 -2.10
N GLU A 148 -19.29 9.22 -1.39
CA GLU A 148 -20.21 8.14 -1.73
C GLU A 148 -19.99 7.55 -3.14
N ARG A 149 -18.73 7.42 -3.58
CA ARG A 149 -18.35 6.88 -4.91
C ARG A 149 -17.76 5.46 -4.80
N PRO A 150 -18.54 4.44 -4.39
CA PRO A 150 -18.04 3.09 -4.12
C PRO A 150 -17.47 2.41 -5.38
N MET A 151 -18.08 2.63 -6.54
CA MET A 151 -17.65 2.00 -7.78
C MET A 151 -16.22 2.42 -8.17
N ARG A 152 -15.90 3.71 -7.99
CA ARG A 152 -14.56 4.23 -8.27
C ARG A 152 -13.53 3.70 -7.29
N TYR A 153 -13.88 3.66 -6.00
CA TYR A 153 -13.01 3.06 -4.97
C TYR A 153 -12.67 1.61 -5.32
N SER A 154 -13.68 0.80 -5.60
CA SER A 154 -13.53 -0.61 -5.94
C SER A 154 -12.73 -0.80 -7.22
N MET A 155 -13.03 -0.05 -8.27
CA MET A 155 -12.30 -0.14 -9.54
C MET A 155 -10.80 0.13 -9.35
N ILE A 156 -10.42 1.16 -8.59
CA ILE A 156 -9.00 1.47 -8.33
C ILE A 156 -8.34 0.33 -7.52
N LYS A 157 -9.01 -0.20 -6.49
CA LYS A 157 -8.50 -1.32 -5.70
C LYS A 157 -8.35 -2.60 -6.54
N PHE A 158 -9.32 -2.90 -7.41
CA PHE A 158 -9.24 -4.03 -8.33
C PHE A 158 -8.13 -3.86 -9.36
N LEU A 159 -7.93 -2.67 -9.91
CA LEU A 159 -6.83 -2.39 -10.84
C LEU A 159 -5.47 -2.54 -10.16
N ASN A 160 -5.32 -2.10 -8.91
CA ASN A 160 -4.09 -2.30 -8.13
C ASN A 160 -3.76 -3.80 -7.99
N ILE A 161 -4.73 -4.60 -7.52
CA ILE A 161 -4.53 -6.03 -7.30
C ILE A 161 -4.33 -6.78 -8.62
N GLY A 162 -5.11 -6.45 -9.64
CA GLY A 162 -4.97 -7.02 -10.98
C GLY A 162 -3.61 -6.73 -11.59
N THR A 163 -3.10 -5.49 -11.44
CA THR A 163 -1.77 -5.10 -11.89
C THR A 163 -0.69 -5.85 -11.12
N PHE A 164 -0.81 -5.95 -9.80
CA PHE A 164 0.11 -6.71 -8.97
C PHE A 164 0.19 -8.18 -9.40
N ILE A 165 -0.96 -8.85 -9.56
CA ILE A 165 -1.02 -10.25 -10.00
C ILE A 165 -0.48 -10.40 -11.42
N ALA A 166 -0.93 -9.57 -12.37
CA ALA A 166 -0.53 -9.66 -13.76
C ALA A 166 0.98 -9.50 -13.93
N LEU A 167 1.59 -8.53 -13.24
CA LEU A 167 3.03 -8.32 -13.27
C LEU A 167 3.78 -9.48 -12.62
N ASN A 168 3.33 -9.97 -11.45
CA ASN A 168 3.94 -11.14 -10.82
C ASN A 168 3.91 -12.38 -11.71
N LEU A 169 2.76 -12.69 -12.31
CA LEU A 169 2.63 -13.81 -13.24
C LEU A 169 3.50 -13.62 -14.49
N THR A 170 3.60 -12.38 -14.98
CA THR A 170 4.48 -12.04 -16.11
C THR A 170 5.94 -12.30 -15.77
N PHE A 171 6.43 -11.77 -14.65
CA PHE A 171 7.84 -11.91 -14.27
C PHE A 171 8.21 -13.32 -13.81
N LEU A 172 7.34 -14.01 -13.08
CA LEU A 172 7.65 -15.28 -12.43
C LEU A 172 7.26 -16.52 -13.25
N TRP A 173 6.33 -16.38 -14.21
CA TRP A 173 5.87 -17.50 -15.02
C TRP A 173 6.05 -17.28 -16.53
N LEU A 174 5.59 -16.14 -17.06
CA LEU A 174 5.63 -15.87 -18.50
C LEU A 174 7.05 -15.71 -19.03
N ILE A 175 7.89 -14.90 -18.38
CA ILE A 175 9.27 -14.65 -18.84
C ILE A 175 10.11 -15.94 -18.83
N PRO A 176 10.12 -16.77 -17.75
CA PRO A 176 10.80 -18.06 -17.77
C PRO A 176 10.30 -19.01 -18.87
N ALA A 177 8.99 -19.03 -19.13
CA ALA A 177 8.41 -19.85 -20.19
C ALA A 177 8.84 -19.37 -21.59
N LEU A 178 8.90 -18.05 -21.81
CA LEU A 178 9.36 -17.45 -23.06
C LEU A 178 10.85 -17.70 -23.31
N VAL A 179 11.69 -17.60 -22.27
CA VAL A 179 13.12 -17.94 -22.35
C VAL A 179 13.31 -19.41 -22.73
N LYS A 180 12.52 -20.33 -22.16
CA LYS A 180 12.56 -21.77 -22.50
C LYS A 180 12.04 -22.09 -23.90
N SER A 181 11.05 -21.33 -24.40
CA SER A 181 10.43 -21.58 -25.71
C SER A 181 11.33 -21.24 -26.91
N GLY A 182 12.39 -20.45 -26.71
CA GLY A 182 13.37 -20.13 -27.75
C GLY A 182 12.80 -19.25 -28.87
N GLY A 183 13.07 -17.94 -28.81
CA GLY A 183 12.69 -16.98 -29.85
C GLY A 183 13.40 -15.63 -29.66
N SER A 184 13.24 -14.68 -30.60
CA SER A 184 13.82 -13.33 -30.51
C SER A 184 13.47 -12.62 -29.19
N LEU A 185 12.20 -12.74 -28.77
CA LEU A 185 11.73 -12.21 -27.48
C LEU A 185 12.31 -12.98 -26.29
N GLY A 186 12.50 -14.30 -26.41
CA GLY A 186 13.12 -15.13 -25.36
C GLY A 186 14.58 -14.78 -25.12
N ASN A 187 15.36 -14.56 -26.19
CA ASN A 187 16.77 -14.15 -26.08
C ASN A 187 16.93 -12.72 -25.58
N TRP A 188 16.03 -11.81 -25.97
CA TRP A 188 16.01 -10.46 -25.41
C TRP A 188 15.70 -10.51 -23.91
N CYS A 189 14.66 -11.24 -23.49
CA CYS A 189 14.33 -11.45 -22.08
C CYS A 189 15.47 -12.09 -21.28
N ALA A 190 16.17 -13.08 -21.84
CA ALA A 190 17.30 -13.73 -21.20
C ALA A 190 18.49 -12.80 -20.91
N THR A 191 18.58 -11.64 -21.59
CA THR A 191 19.70 -10.69 -21.45
C THR A 191 19.63 -9.88 -20.14
N TRP A 192 18.42 -9.63 -19.62
CA TRP A 192 18.20 -8.80 -18.43
C TRP A 192 17.49 -9.55 -17.29
N TYR A 193 16.87 -10.69 -17.58
CA TYR A 193 16.14 -11.49 -16.59
C TYR A 193 17.11 -12.25 -15.68
N HIS A 194 17.14 -11.87 -14.40
CA HIS A 194 17.81 -12.62 -13.35
C HIS A 194 16.81 -13.61 -12.76
N GLY A 195 17.06 -14.92 -12.91
CA GLY A 195 16.13 -15.98 -12.52
C GLY A 195 15.65 -15.87 -11.06
N ASN A 196 14.34 -16.02 -10.85
CA ASN A 196 13.66 -16.05 -9.55
C ASN A 196 14.06 -14.94 -8.55
N TRP A 197 14.35 -13.74 -9.05
CA TRP A 197 14.65 -12.58 -8.22
C TRP A 197 13.38 -12.04 -7.54
N VAL A 198 13.39 -11.96 -6.20
CA VAL A 198 12.22 -11.49 -5.42
C VAL A 198 11.91 -10.02 -5.65
N GLY A 199 12.90 -9.26 -6.12
CA GLY A 199 12.73 -7.87 -6.53
C GLY A 199 11.56 -7.68 -7.49
N TYR A 200 11.24 -8.66 -8.34
CA TYR A 200 10.08 -8.57 -9.22
C TYR A 200 8.76 -8.45 -8.46
N VAL A 201 8.60 -9.09 -7.30
CA VAL A 201 7.39 -8.96 -6.47
C VAL A 201 7.29 -7.56 -5.89
N PHE A 202 8.39 -7.02 -5.38
CA PHE A 202 8.45 -5.65 -4.85
C PHE A 202 8.20 -4.61 -5.93
N ILE A 203 8.80 -4.76 -7.11
CA ILE A 203 8.59 -3.88 -8.27
C ILE A 203 7.15 -3.97 -8.75
N SER A 204 6.57 -5.17 -8.81
CA SER A 204 5.16 -5.36 -9.18
C SER A 204 4.23 -4.63 -8.22
N ASN A 205 4.48 -4.73 -6.92
CA ASN A 205 3.66 -4.05 -5.92
C ASN A 205 3.86 -2.53 -5.97
N LEU A 206 5.11 -2.07 -6.03
CA LEU A 206 5.42 -0.65 -6.18
C LEU A 206 4.76 -0.06 -7.42
N THR A 207 4.82 -0.75 -8.56
CA THR A 207 4.18 -0.33 -9.82
C THR A 207 2.66 -0.27 -9.66
N ALA A 208 2.06 -1.25 -8.99
CA ALA A 208 0.63 -1.25 -8.69
C ALA A 208 0.24 -0.06 -7.78
N SER A 209 1.04 0.28 -6.77
CA SER A 209 0.81 1.44 -5.90
C SER A 209 1.02 2.76 -6.65
N VAL A 210 2.02 2.87 -7.52
CA VAL A 210 2.21 4.03 -8.41
C VAL A 210 1.02 4.20 -9.33
N LEU A 211 0.51 3.12 -9.94
CA LEU A 211 -0.69 3.17 -10.76
C LEU A 211 -1.90 3.68 -9.95
N THR A 212 -2.08 3.18 -8.72
CA THR A 212 -3.12 3.68 -7.81
C THR A 212 -3.00 5.18 -7.57
N LEU A 213 -1.78 5.67 -7.30
CA LEU A 213 -1.51 7.09 -7.11
C LEU A 213 -1.87 7.91 -8.35
N VAL A 214 -1.53 7.43 -9.55
CA VAL A 214 -1.90 8.08 -10.82
C VAL A 214 -3.42 8.13 -11.02
N LEU A 215 -4.13 7.04 -10.72
CA LEU A 215 -5.60 7.00 -10.82
C LEU A 215 -6.29 7.91 -9.78
N LEU A 216 -5.62 8.16 -8.66
CA LEU A 216 -6.07 9.08 -7.62
C LEU A 216 -5.65 10.52 -7.85
N LEU A 217 -4.74 10.82 -8.79
CA LEU A 217 -4.29 12.17 -9.18
C LEU A 217 -5.42 13.22 -9.25
N PRO A 218 -6.57 12.98 -9.88
CA PRO A 218 -7.69 13.92 -9.88
C PRO A 218 -8.24 14.29 -8.49
N GLU A 219 -8.10 13.43 -7.47
CA GLU A 219 -8.46 13.80 -6.10
C GLU A 219 -7.41 14.68 -5.43
N PHE A 220 -6.12 14.47 -5.74
CA PHE A 220 -5.04 15.35 -5.31
C PHE A 220 -5.19 16.75 -5.90
N LEU A 221 -5.62 16.87 -7.16
CA LEU A 221 -5.84 18.17 -7.81
C LEU A 221 -6.98 18.99 -7.16
N LYS A 222 -7.85 18.36 -6.37
CA LYS A 222 -8.88 19.05 -5.57
C LYS A 222 -8.35 19.55 -4.22
N LEU A 223 -7.08 19.30 -3.89
CA LEU A 223 -6.47 19.85 -2.69
C LEU A 223 -6.35 21.36 -2.85
N GLN A 224 -6.71 22.09 -1.80
CA GLN A 224 -6.50 23.53 -1.71
C GLN A 224 -5.46 23.77 -0.62
N LEU A 225 -4.59 24.75 -0.75
CA LEU A 225 -3.64 25.09 0.33
C LEU A 225 -4.32 25.95 1.41
N LYS A 226 -5.51 25.54 1.88
CA LYS A 226 -6.21 26.16 3.01
C LYS A 226 -5.94 25.35 4.27
N PHE A 227 -5.06 25.86 5.11
CA PHE A 227 -4.60 25.19 6.33
C PHE A 227 -5.15 25.91 7.57
N ASP A 228 -5.86 25.17 8.42
CA ASP A 228 -6.36 25.66 9.71
C ASP A 228 -5.55 25.01 10.84
N LYS A 229 -4.65 25.80 11.44
CA LYS A 229 -3.75 25.36 12.53
C LYS A 229 -4.50 24.83 13.75
N VAL A 230 -5.62 25.46 14.11
CA VAL A 230 -6.40 25.11 15.30
C VAL A 230 -7.11 23.79 15.06
N LEU A 231 -7.69 23.62 13.88
CA LEU A 231 -8.32 22.37 13.47
C LEU A 231 -7.30 21.23 13.38
N PHE A 232 -6.12 21.48 12.81
CA PHE A 232 -5.05 20.49 12.69
C PHE A 232 -4.63 19.94 14.06
N ALA A 233 -4.39 20.79 15.05
CA ALA A 233 -4.01 20.36 16.39
C ALA A 233 -5.09 19.48 17.05
N LYS A 234 -6.37 19.83 16.88
CA LYS A 234 -7.50 19.03 17.38
C LYS A 234 -7.59 17.67 16.69
N MET A 235 -7.34 17.61 15.38
CA MET A 235 -7.32 16.37 14.62
C MET A 235 -6.17 15.46 15.05
N VAL A 236 -4.96 15.99 15.17
CA VAL A 236 -3.78 15.22 15.63
C VAL A 236 -3.98 14.67 17.04
N SER A 237 -4.50 15.49 17.97
CA SER A 237 -4.80 15.04 19.33
C SER A 237 -5.86 13.93 19.35
N TYR A 238 -6.87 14.00 18.49
CA TYR A 238 -7.89 12.97 18.37
C TYR A 238 -7.38 11.68 17.71
N SER A 239 -6.45 11.81 16.77
CA SER A 239 -5.80 10.70 16.07
C SER A 239 -4.88 9.87 16.97
N TRP A 240 -4.29 10.47 18.01
CA TRP A 240 -3.32 9.80 18.87
C TRP A 240 -3.87 8.54 19.57
N PRO A 241 -5.03 8.57 20.27
CA PRO A 241 -5.63 7.35 20.82
C PRO A 241 -5.99 6.31 19.76
N ILE A 242 -6.39 6.76 18.55
CA ILE A 242 -6.78 5.87 17.45
C ILE A 242 -5.56 5.13 16.90
N LEU A 243 -4.42 5.81 16.77
CA LEU A 243 -3.17 5.15 16.41
C LEU A 243 -2.83 4.05 17.42
N VAL A 244 -2.94 4.32 18.71
CA VAL A 244 -2.63 3.33 19.75
C VAL A 244 -3.55 2.12 19.62
N ALA A 245 -4.86 2.34 19.45
CA ALA A 245 -5.82 1.26 19.23
C ALA A 245 -5.52 0.44 17.96
N ASN A 246 -5.19 1.11 16.85
CA ASN A 246 -4.83 0.45 15.60
C ASN A 246 -3.54 -0.36 15.74
N LEU A 247 -2.53 0.15 16.46
CA LEU A 247 -1.31 -0.58 16.74
C LEU A 247 -1.58 -1.82 17.58
N SER A 248 -2.37 -1.71 18.65
CA SER A 248 -2.75 -2.86 19.46
C SER A 248 -3.45 -3.94 18.63
N PHE A 249 -4.35 -3.54 17.73
CA PHE A 249 -5.03 -4.47 16.82
C PHE A 249 -4.04 -5.18 15.88
N VAL A 250 -3.17 -4.44 15.21
CA VAL A 250 -2.22 -5.00 14.23
C VAL A 250 -1.16 -5.88 14.90
N ILE A 251 -0.69 -5.51 16.11
CA ILE A 251 0.22 -6.36 16.88
C ILE A 251 -0.45 -7.68 17.23
N ASN A 252 -1.70 -7.64 17.73
CA ASN A 252 -2.43 -8.85 18.08
C ASN A 252 -2.64 -9.76 16.85
N GLU A 253 -3.01 -9.20 15.71
CA GLU A 253 -3.21 -9.98 14.47
C GLU A 253 -1.90 -10.60 13.93
N ASN A 254 -0.75 -9.95 14.14
CA ASN A 254 0.54 -10.49 13.70
C ASN A 254 1.16 -11.48 14.70
N LEU A 255 0.88 -11.37 16.01
CA LEU A 255 1.33 -12.34 17.01
C LEU A 255 0.57 -13.67 16.92
N ASP A 256 -0.65 -13.65 16.39
CA ASP A 256 -1.51 -14.82 16.20
C ASP A 256 -1.17 -15.64 14.92
N LYS A 257 -0.15 -15.22 14.14
CA LYS A 257 0.31 -15.86 12.89
C LYS A 257 1.71 -16.43 13.01
#